data_AF-A0A9X9X0S9-F1
#
_entry.id   AF-A0A9X9X0S9-F1
#
_cell.length_a   1.000
_cell.length_b   1.000
_cell.length_c   1.000
_cell.angle_alpha   90.00
_cell.angle_beta   90.00
_cell.angle_gamma   90.00
#
_symmetry.space_group_name_H-M   'P 1'
#
loop_
_entity.id
_entity.type
_entity.pdbx_description
1 polymer ?
#
loop_
_entity_poly.entity_id
_entity_poly.type
_entity_poly.pdbx_seq_one_letter_code
_entity_poly.pdbx_strand_id
1 'polypeptide(L)'
;MSARRSAARCRRGVAAIEFALIGGLFLLALLAAIDVGRYYMTLQGLRNFAADATRYGIVNIWWGDTAGTQSATCAQVVAATGRGGAIGGLVSTSPGNCVTRTQTTTGGALTVTVDVNIDVQFTFVINAFGILSPRYQESTSITFQL
;
A
#
# COMPACT_ATOMS: atom_id res chain seq x y z
N MET A 1 16.75 48.70 -42.01
CA MET A 1 16.61 47.22 -41.79
C MET A 1 16.37 46.80 -40.32
N SER A 2 15.94 47.69 -39.41
CA SER A 2 15.83 47.37 -37.96
C SER A 2 14.53 46.66 -37.53
N ALA A 3 13.40 46.89 -38.23
CA ALA A 3 12.08 46.43 -37.80
C ALA A 3 11.88 44.89 -37.77
N ARG A 4 12.60 44.13 -38.61
CA ARG A 4 12.48 42.66 -38.68
C ARG A 4 13.03 41.94 -37.44
N ARG A 5 13.98 42.54 -36.71
CA ARG A 5 14.56 41.93 -35.49
C ARG A 5 13.60 41.97 -34.29
N SER A 6 12.71 42.96 -34.21
CA SER A 6 11.75 43.08 -33.12
C SER A 6 10.64 42.00 -33.22
N ALA A 7 10.07 41.83 -34.42
CA ALA A 7 9.03 40.82 -34.66
C ALA A 7 9.52 39.37 -34.41
N ALA A 8 10.77 39.06 -34.76
CA ALA A 8 11.38 37.75 -34.47
C ALA A 8 11.60 37.51 -32.97
N ARG A 9 11.85 38.56 -32.19
CA ARG A 9 12.04 38.49 -30.73
C ARG A 9 10.70 38.26 -30.00
N CYS A 10 9.61 38.90 -30.47
CA CYS A 10 8.26 38.64 -29.97
C CYS A 10 7.80 37.20 -30.24
N ARG A 11 8.07 36.64 -31.43
CA ARG A 11 7.71 35.25 -31.75
C ARG A 11 8.42 34.22 -30.87
N ARG A 12 9.69 34.47 -30.52
CA ARG A 12 10.45 33.59 -29.61
C ARG A 12 9.91 33.60 -28.18
N GLY A 13 9.43 34.75 -27.69
CA GLY A 13 8.79 34.85 -26.38
C GLY A 13 7.46 34.10 -26.30
N VAL A 14 6.62 34.22 -27.33
CA VAL A 14 5.35 33.50 -27.40
C VAL A 14 5.58 31.99 -27.45
N ALA A 15 6.50 31.51 -28.29
CA ALA A 15 6.82 30.09 -28.38
C ALA A 15 7.37 29.52 -27.05
N ALA A 16 8.14 30.31 -26.29
CA ALA A 16 8.62 29.91 -24.96
C ALA A 16 7.47 29.77 -23.95
N ILE A 17 6.46 30.64 -24.00
CA ILE A 17 5.28 30.57 -23.14
C ILE A 17 4.40 29.37 -23.51
N GLU A 18 4.16 29.14 -24.80
CA GLU A 18 3.41 27.97 -25.29
C GLU A 18 4.09 26.66 -24.86
N PHE A 19 5.42 26.58 -25.01
CA PHE A 19 6.18 25.43 -24.56
C PHE A 19 6.16 25.27 -23.04
N ALA A 20 6.22 26.36 -22.27
CA ALA A 20 6.14 26.29 -20.82
C ALA A 20 4.77 25.79 -20.34
N LEU A 21 3.68 26.21 -20.98
CA LEU A 21 2.33 25.77 -20.65
C LEU A 21 2.12 24.29 -21.00
N ILE A 22 2.47 23.88 -22.22
CA ILE A 22 2.34 22.48 -22.67
C ILE A 22 3.29 21.57 -21.89
N GLY A 23 4.55 22.00 -21.70
CA GLY A 23 5.56 21.28 -20.93
C GLY A 23 5.18 21.13 -19.47
N GLY A 24 4.64 22.19 -18.85
CA GLY A 24 4.13 22.14 -17.48
C GLY A 24 2.97 21.14 -17.33
N LEU A 25 2.00 21.19 -18.25
CA LEU A 25 0.89 20.23 -18.27
C LEU A 25 1.38 18.80 -18.48
N PHE A 26 2.34 18.60 -19.38
CA PHE A 26 2.95 17.30 -19.64
C PHE A 26 3.67 16.73 -18.40
N LEU A 27 4.45 17.55 -17.70
CA LEU A 27 5.13 17.13 -16.47
C LEU A 27 4.14 16.79 -15.36
N LEU A 28 3.06 17.56 -15.20
CA LEU A 28 2.00 17.24 -14.26
C LEU A 28 1.35 15.89 -14.59
N ALA A 29 1.04 15.64 -15.86
CA ALA A 29 0.47 14.37 -16.31
C ALA A 29 1.43 13.19 -16.09
N LEU A 30 2.73 13.38 -16.38
CA LEU A 30 3.76 12.38 -16.16
C LEU A 30 3.87 12.00 -14.68
N LEU A 31 3.94 13.01 -13.80
CA LEU A 31 4.07 12.76 -12.37
C LEU A 31 2.80 12.14 -11.77
N ALA A 32 1.61 12.55 -12.23
CA ALA A 32 0.36 11.90 -11.86
C ALA A 32 0.33 10.43 -12.27
N ALA A 33 0.81 10.10 -13.48
CA ALA A 33 0.90 8.72 -13.94
C ALA A 33 1.86 7.87 -13.08
N ILE A 34 3.00 8.44 -12.67
CA ILE A 34 3.95 7.78 -11.76
C ILE A 34 3.29 7.48 -10.41
N ASP A 35 2.56 8.44 -9.84
CA ASP A 35 1.90 8.28 -8.55
C ASP A 35 0.77 7.24 -8.60
N VAL A 36 0.01 7.20 -9.69
CA VAL A 36 -0.97 6.13 -9.95
C VAL A 36 -0.29 4.77 -10.08
N GLY A 37 0.84 4.70 -10.80
CA GLY A 37 1.63 3.47 -10.91
C GLY A 37 2.11 2.95 -9.55
N ARG A 38 2.64 3.84 -8.70
CA ARG A 38 3.05 3.50 -7.33
C ARG A 38 1.86 3.01 -6.50
N TYR A 39 0.71 3.64 -6.62
CA TYR A 39 -0.51 3.23 -5.94
C TYR A 39 -0.91 1.78 -6.31
N TYR A 40 -0.94 1.43 -7.60
CA TYR A 40 -1.24 0.06 -8.02
C TYR A 40 -0.19 -0.96 -7.57
N MET A 41 1.10 -0.60 -7.61
CA MET A 41 2.16 -1.46 -7.07
C MET A 41 1.96 -1.72 -5.57
N THR A 42 1.55 -0.71 -4.80
CA THR A 42 1.25 -0.89 -3.38
C THR A 42 0.04 -1.79 -3.14
N LEU A 43 -1.04 -1.63 -3.89
CA LEU A 43 -2.23 -2.49 -3.79
C LEU A 43 -1.90 -3.97 -4.06
N GLN A 44 -1.14 -4.24 -5.12
CA GLN A 44 -0.73 -5.60 -5.43
C GLN A 44 0.21 -6.17 -4.37
N GLY A 45 1.13 -5.34 -3.85
CA GLY A 45 2.00 -5.71 -2.75
C GLY A 45 1.25 -6.05 -1.47
N LEU A 46 0.21 -5.29 -1.13
CA LEU A 46 -0.64 -5.50 0.05
C LEU A 46 -1.40 -6.82 -0.02
N ARG A 47 -2.02 -7.14 -1.16
CA ARG A 47 -2.71 -8.43 -1.36
C ARG A 47 -1.77 -9.62 -1.21
N ASN A 48 -0.59 -9.52 -1.83
CA ASN A 48 0.43 -10.54 -1.69
C ASN A 48 0.92 -10.69 -0.24
N PHE A 49 1.03 -9.56 0.49
CA PHE A 49 1.37 -9.57 1.90
C PHE A 49 0.26 -10.18 2.76
N ALA A 50 -1.02 -9.88 2.49
CA ALA A 50 -2.15 -10.46 3.19
C ALA A 50 -2.13 -11.99 3.12
N ALA A 51 -1.88 -12.56 1.94
CA ALA A 51 -1.75 -14.01 1.77
C ALA A 51 -0.60 -14.62 2.58
N ASP A 52 0.55 -13.94 2.63
CA ASP A 52 1.70 -14.38 3.44
C ASP A 52 1.43 -14.22 4.94
N ALA A 53 0.70 -13.18 5.34
CA ALA A 53 0.27 -12.96 6.71
C ALA A 53 -0.70 -14.05 7.18
N THR A 54 -1.62 -14.50 6.32
CA THR A 54 -2.50 -15.64 6.63
C THR A 54 -1.69 -16.90 6.83
N ARG A 55 -0.73 -17.20 5.93
CA ARG A 55 0.17 -18.36 6.07
C ARG A 55 1.02 -18.27 7.34
N TYR A 56 1.52 -17.09 7.65
CA TYR A 56 2.24 -16.84 8.90
C TYR A 56 1.36 -17.14 10.11
N GLY A 57 0.10 -16.69 10.11
CA GLY A 57 -0.86 -16.98 11.16
C GLY A 57 -1.16 -18.47 11.35
N ILE A 58 -1.24 -19.22 10.25
CA ILE A 58 -1.49 -20.67 10.29
C ILE A 58 -0.28 -21.43 10.87
N VAL A 59 0.94 -21.10 10.39
CA VAL A 59 2.13 -21.92 10.65
C VAL A 59 2.91 -21.45 11.88
N ASN A 60 3.07 -20.15 12.06
CA ASN A 60 4.03 -19.59 13.02
C ASN A 60 3.39 -19.12 14.33
N ILE A 61 2.08 -18.87 14.34
CA ILE A 61 1.35 -18.47 15.55
C ILE A 61 0.77 -19.73 16.22
N TRP A 62 1.59 -20.63 16.74
CA TRP A 62 1.15 -21.88 17.39
C TRP A 62 1.59 -22.01 18.84
N TRP A 63 0.74 -22.62 19.67
CA TRP A 63 0.92 -22.73 21.12
C TRP A 63 0.29 -24.03 21.69
N GLY A 64 0.40 -25.12 20.96
CA GLY A 64 -0.09 -26.43 21.38
C GLY A 64 -1.61 -26.59 21.24
N ASP A 65 -2.16 -27.64 21.86
CA ASP A 65 -3.56 -28.05 21.69
C ASP A 65 -4.55 -27.26 22.59
N THR A 66 -4.10 -26.18 23.22
CA THR A 66 -4.92 -25.42 24.18
C THR A 66 -5.69 -24.28 23.48
N ALA A 67 -6.92 -24.03 23.92
CA ALA A 67 -7.81 -23.00 23.35
C ALA A 67 -7.49 -21.59 23.87
N GLY A 68 -7.53 -20.57 22.98
CA GLY A 68 -7.33 -19.14 23.25
C GLY A 68 -6.88 -18.33 22.02
N THR A 69 -6.31 -17.14 22.22
CA THR A 69 -6.02 -16.19 21.14
C THR A 69 -4.58 -15.69 21.20
N GLN A 70 -3.94 -15.61 20.03
CA GLN A 70 -2.60 -15.06 19.85
C GLN A 70 -2.56 -14.11 18.69
N SER A 71 -1.66 -13.13 18.73
CA SER A 71 -1.60 -12.09 17.71
C SER A 71 -0.18 -11.66 17.40
N ALA A 72 0.05 -11.26 16.15
CA ALA A 72 1.29 -10.65 15.70
C ALA A 72 1.02 -9.30 15.05
N THR A 73 1.89 -8.34 15.36
CA THR A 73 1.91 -7.02 14.72
C THR A 73 2.40 -7.11 13.28
N CYS A 74 2.04 -6.13 12.46
CA CYS A 74 2.49 -6.04 11.06
C CYS A 74 4.03 -6.10 10.93
N ALA A 75 4.74 -5.42 11.83
CA ALA A 75 6.20 -5.39 11.82
C ALA A 75 6.82 -6.78 12.06
N GLN A 76 6.25 -7.57 12.96
CA GLN A 76 6.70 -8.95 13.22
C GLN A 76 6.47 -9.84 12.00
N VAL A 77 5.30 -9.73 11.35
CA VAL A 77 4.99 -10.49 10.14
C VAL A 77 5.90 -10.09 8.98
N VAL A 78 6.15 -8.79 8.78
CA VAL A 78 7.09 -8.29 7.74
C VAL A 78 8.49 -8.84 7.97
N ALA A 79 8.99 -8.81 9.21
CA ALA A 79 10.30 -9.35 9.56
C ALA A 79 10.39 -10.87 9.29
N ALA A 80 9.34 -11.62 9.67
CA ALA A 80 9.31 -13.07 9.48
C ALA A 80 9.12 -13.51 8.02
N THR A 81 8.38 -12.73 7.21
CA THR A 81 8.10 -13.04 5.80
C THR A 81 9.16 -12.49 4.84
N GLY A 82 10.13 -11.71 5.33
CA GLY A 82 11.14 -11.07 4.48
C GLY A 82 10.59 -10.00 3.53
N ARG A 83 9.38 -9.49 3.79
CA ARG A 83 8.65 -8.51 2.96
C ARG A 83 9.13 -7.06 3.17
N GLY A 84 10.45 -6.87 3.27
CA GLY A 84 11.07 -5.56 3.43
C GLY A 84 10.85 -4.62 2.23
N GLY A 85 11.23 -3.35 2.38
CA GLY A 85 11.15 -2.33 1.33
C GLY A 85 9.89 -1.46 1.41
N ALA A 86 9.38 -0.99 0.28
CA ALA A 86 8.28 -0.01 0.23
C ALA A 86 6.97 -0.53 0.86
N ILE A 87 6.65 -1.81 0.67
CA ILE A 87 5.48 -2.44 1.29
C ILE A 87 5.71 -2.65 2.78
N GLY A 88 6.88 -3.16 3.18
CA GLY A 88 7.21 -3.37 4.59
C GLY A 88 7.14 -2.07 5.39
N GLY A 89 7.67 -0.96 4.84
CA GLY A 89 7.55 0.36 5.43
C GLY A 89 6.09 0.80 5.60
N LEU A 90 5.28 0.64 4.55
CA LEU A 90 3.86 1.01 4.59
C LEU A 90 3.07 0.17 5.60
N VAL A 91 3.20 -1.15 5.55
CA VAL A 91 2.46 -2.10 6.39
C VAL A 91 2.89 -2.04 7.85
N SER A 92 4.17 -1.75 8.13
CA SER A 92 4.67 -1.57 9.50
C SER A 92 4.02 -0.41 10.27
N THR A 93 3.41 0.55 9.56
CA THR A 93 2.67 1.67 10.17
C THR A 93 1.21 1.33 10.48
N SER A 94 0.74 0.14 10.09
CA SER A 94 -0.63 -0.27 10.35
C SER A 94 -0.88 -0.38 11.85
N PRO A 95 -1.97 0.22 12.37
CA PRO A 95 -2.27 0.19 13.79
C PRO A 95 -2.78 -1.19 14.22
N GLY A 96 -2.33 -1.64 15.40
CA GLY A 96 -2.84 -2.85 16.04
C GLY A 96 -2.21 -4.15 15.53
N ASN A 97 -2.97 -5.25 15.66
CA ASN A 97 -2.52 -6.58 15.29
C ASN A 97 -2.83 -6.86 13.82
N CYS A 98 -1.81 -7.28 13.08
CA CYS A 98 -1.95 -7.67 11.67
C CYS A 98 -2.62 -9.01 11.52
N VAL A 99 -2.25 -9.95 12.40
CA VAL A 99 -2.70 -11.32 12.34
C VAL A 99 -3.13 -11.70 13.74
N THR A 100 -4.33 -12.23 13.87
CA THR A 100 -4.86 -12.79 15.10
C THR A 100 -5.28 -14.21 14.82
N ARG A 101 -4.74 -15.17 15.56
CA ARG A 101 -5.16 -16.55 15.52
C ARG A 101 -5.92 -16.87 16.79
N THR A 102 -7.13 -17.37 16.62
CA THR A 102 -8.00 -17.84 17.69
C THR A 102 -8.23 -19.33 17.54
N GLN A 103 -8.06 -20.06 18.63
CA GLN A 103 -8.21 -21.50 18.71
C GLN A 103 -9.28 -21.82 19.75
N THR A 104 -10.32 -22.56 19.38
CA THR A 104 -11.41 -22.95 20.28
C THR A 104 -11.60 -24.46 20.22
N THR A 105 -11.73 -25.09 21.39
CA THR A 105 -11.99 -26.52 21.49
C THR A 105 -13.44 -26.71 21.88
N THR A 106 -14.24 -27.27 20.97
CA THR A 106 -15.68 -27.52 21.21
C THR A 106 -15.95 -29.00 20.95
N GLY A 107 -16.44 -29.72 21.96
CA GLY A 107 -16.76 -31.14 21.83
C GLY A 107 -15.57 -32.04 21.49
N GLY A 108 -14.34 -31.62 21.84
CA GLY A 108 -13.11 -32.35 21.52
C GLY A 108 -12.53 -32.07 20.13
N ALA A 109 -13.23 -31.30 19.28
CA ALA A 109 -12.69 -30.83 18.00
C ALA A 109 -12.03 -29.46 18.15
N LEU A 110 -10.86 -29.29 17.53
CA LEU A 110 -10.11 -28.05 17.59
C LEU A 110 -10.43 -27.16 16.38
N THR A 111 -11.07 -26.02 16.60
CA THR A 111 -11.36 -25.04 15.55
C THR A 111 -10.33 -23.92 15.61
N VAL A 112 -9.66 -23.65 14.50
CA VAL A 112 -8.67 -22.59 14.36
C VAL A 112 -9.18 -21.55 13.39
N THR A 113 -9.24 -20.30 13.82
CA THR A 113 -9.55 -19.13 12.99
C THR A 113 -8.32 -18.23 12.92
N VAL A 114 -7.92 -17.85 11.72
CA VAL A 114 -6.85 -16.88 11.48
C VAL A 114 -7.48 -15.66 10.80
N ASP A 115 -7.44 -14.54 11.50
CA ASP A 115 -7.89 -13.23 11.04
C ASP A 115 -6.68 -12.38 10.69
N VAL A 116 -6.63 -11.88 9.47
CA VAL A 116 -5.64 -10.90 9.01
C VAL A 116 -6.35 -9.57 8.84
N ASN A 117 -5.85 -8.52 9.47
CA ASN A 117 -6.33 -7.16 9.32
C ASN A 117 -5.17 -6.24 8.96
N ILE A 118 -5.24 -5.61 7.80
CA ILE A 118 -4.24 -4.67 7.31
C ILE A 118 -4.94 -3.35 7.08
N ASP A 119 -4.43 -2.31 7.70
CA ASP A 119 -4.94 -0.95 7.60
C ASP A 119 -3.78 0.01 7.33
N VAL A 120 -3.69 0.51 6.09
CA VAL A 120 -2.59 1.37 5.66
C VAL A 120 -3.11 2.62 4.97
N GLN A 121 -2.36 3.71 5.07
CA GLN A 121 -2.67 4.95 4.39
C GLN A 121 -1.63 5.23 3.31
N PHE A 122 -2.06 5.28 2.05
CA PHE A 122 -1.18 5.66 0.96
C PHE A 122 -1.13 7.19 0.85
N THR A 123 0.06 7.77 0.81
CA THR A 123 0.25 9.21 0.61
C THR A 123 0.75 9.47 -0.80
N PHE A 124 -0.06 10.20 -1.58
CA PHE A 124 0.35 10.69 -2.89
C PHE A 124 1.42 11.77 -2.73
N VAL A 125 2.44 11.75 -3.59
CA VAL A 125 3.50 12.77 -3.59
C VAL A 125 2.95 14.06 -4.20
N ILE A 126 2.08 13.92 -5.20
CA ILE A 126 1.38 15.04 -5.81
C ILE A 126 -0.06 15.06 -5.31
N ASN A 127 -0.30 15.91 -4.31
CA ASN A 127 -1.65 16.28 -3.91
C ASN A 127 -2.14 17.52 -4.69
N ALA A 128 -2.01 17.49 -6.02
CA ALA A 128 -2.35 18.66 -6.86
C ALA A 128 -3.84 19.00 -6.87
N PHE A 129 -4.71 18.07 -6.45
CA PHE A 129 -6.17 18.20 -6.54
C PHE A 129 -6.87 18.09 -5.18
N GLY A 130 -6.16 18.16 -4.06
CA GLY A 130 -6.76 17.94 -2.74
C GLY A 130 -7.27 16.50 -2.54
N ILE A 131 -6.77 15.54 -3.32
CA ILE A 131 -7.15 14.14 -3.20
C ILE A 131 -6.64 13.64 -1.84
N LEU A 132 -7.57 13.22 -1.00
CA LEU A 132 -7.29 12.68 0.33
C LEU A 132 -6.41 11.43 0.20
N SER A 133 -5.42 11.28 1.09
CA SER A 133 -4.59 10.08 1.21
C SER A 133 -5.47 8.84 1.43
N PRO A 134 -5.66 7.98 0.42
CA PRO A 134 -6.62 6.90 0.51
C PRO A 134 -6.17 5.90 1.56
N ARG A 135 -7.11 5.50 2.41
CA ARG A 135 -6.92 4.44 3.40
C ARG A 135 -7.36 3.13 2.77
N TYR A 136 -6.50 2.12 2.85
CA TYR A 136 -6.78 0.77 2.41
C TYR A 136 -6.90 -0.13 3.62
N GLN A 137 -8.08 -0.74 3.78
CA GLN A 137 -8.34 -1.72 4.82
C GLN A 137 -8.72 -3.04 4.16
N GLU A 138 -7.97 -4.09 4.48
CA GLU A 138 -8.22 -5.46 4.02
C GLU A 138 -8.29 -6.37 5.23
N SER A 139 -9.42 -7.08 5.35
CA SER A 139 -9.63 -8.07 6.39
C SER A 139 -9.96 -9.40 5.75
N THR A 140 -9.17 -10.43 6.05
CA THR A 140 -9.39 -11.80 5.56
C THR A 140 -9.39 -12.75 6.74
N SER A 141 -10.34 -13.68 6.75
CA SER A 141 -10.44 -14.69 7.80
C SER A 141 -10.51 -16.08 7.18
N ILE A 142 -9.84 -17.04 7.80
CA ILE A 142 -9.93 -18.46 7.44
C ILE A 142 -10.13 -19.29 8.69
N THR A 143 -11.09 -20.20 8.64
CA THR A 143 -11.40 -21.13 9.73
C THR A 143 -11.27 -22.56 9.23
N PHE A 144 -10.60 -23.40 10.01
CA PHE A 144 -10.46 -24.83 9.75
C PHE A 144 -10.49 -25.62 11.05
N GLN A 145 -10.83 -26.90 10.95
CA GLN A 145 -10.84 -27.83 12.08
C GLN A 145 -9.66 -28.78 11.96
N LEU A 146 -9.01 -29.06 13.10
CA LEU A 146 -7.93 -30.01 13.26
C LEU A 146 -8.41 -31.22 14.07
#